data_AF-A0ABD2C0C5-F1
#
_entry.id   AF-A0ABD2C0C5-F1
#
_cell.length_a   1.000
_cell.length_b   1.000
_cell.length_c   1.000
_cell.angle_alpha   90.00
_cell.angle_beta   90.00
_cell.angle_gamma   90.00
#
_symmetry.space_group_name_H-M   'P 1'
#
loop_
_entity.id
_entity.type
_entity.pdbx_description
1 polymer ?
#
loop_
_entity_poly.entity_id
_entity_poly.type
_entity_poly.pdbx_seq_one_letter_code
_entity_poly.pdbx_strand_id
1 'polypeptide(L)'
;MQRQIDRLPFKGELESLKKLKIGDFDQDDPRVKCYVRCFMMKNGILDDNDQWMNLRKTLQHLPESIQESSWEIFLRCKSVPGDNLCDKAFQVARCYIKLQPVILQFVSFV
;
A
#
# COMPACT_ATOMS: atom_id res chain seq x y z
N MET A 1 -12.71 21.84 -17.71
CA MET A 1 -11.56 21.41 -16.87
C MET A 1 -12.13 20.76 -15.61
N GLN A 2 -12.69 19.55 -15.77
CA GLN A 2 -13.46 18.86 -14.73
C GLN A 2 -12.51 17.94 -13.96
N ARG A 3 -11.75 18.50 -13.02
CA ARG A 3 -11.02 17.72 -12.01
C ARG A 3 -11.84 17.76 -10.74
N GLN A 4 -12.06 16.58 -10.15
CA GLN A 4 -12.66 16.33 -8.84
C GLN A 4 -14.20 16.47 -8.84
N ILE A 5 -14.89 15.34 -8.70
CA ILE A 5 -16.18 15.07 -7.99
C ILE A 5 -16.84 13.82 -8.62
N ASP A 6 -16.09 12.72 -8.79
CA ASP A 6 -16.66 11.39 -9.15
C ASP A 6 -15.87 10.24 -8.47
N ARG A 7 -15.20 10.53 -7.35
CA ARG A 7 -14.54 9.51 -6.50
C ARG A 7 -15.22 9.42 -5.13
N LEU A 8 -16.54 9.33 -5.12
CA LEU A 8 -17.26 8.81 -3.97
C LEU A 8 -17.21 7.29 -4.05
N PRO A 9 -16.76 6.58 -3.00
CA PRO A 9 -16.73 5.13 -3.03
C PRO A 9 -18.16 4.58 -3.11
N PHE A 10 -18.42 3.69 -4.06
CA PHE A 10 -19.62 2.86 -4.07
C PHE A 10 -19.66 2.11 -2.73
N LYS A 11 -20.83 1.91 -2.11
CA LYS A 11 -20.99 1.35 -0.75
C LYS A 11 -20.14 0.11 -0.43
N GLY A 12 -19.78 -0.70 -1.42
CA GLY A 12 -18.87 -1.85 -1.27
C GLY A 12 -17.37 -1.52 -1.10
N GLU A 13 -16.89 -0.39 -1.60
CA GLU A 13 -15.49 0.05 -1.42
C GLU A 13 -15.21 0.44 0.03
N LEU A 14 -16.20 0.96 0.76
CA LEU A 14 -16.02 1.34 2.16
C LEU A 14 -15.70 0.14 3.05
N GLU A 15 -16.37 -1.01 2.84
CA GLU A 15 -16.12 -2.22 3.62
C GLU A 15 -14.73 -2.80 3.33
N SER A 16 -14.33 -2.83 2.06
CA SER A 16 -13.00 -3.31 1.70
C SER A 16 -11.86 -2.38 2.15
N LEU A 17 -12.11 -1.07 2.22
CA LEU A 17 -11.17 -0.10 2.80
C LEU A 17 -11.06 -0.26 4.32
N LYS A 18 -12.18 -0.54 5.02
CA LYS A 18 -12.16 -0.86 6.45
C LYS A 18 -11.33 -2.11 6.74
N LYS A 19 -11.42 -3.13 5.88
CA LYS A 19 -10.59 -4.35 5.97
C LYS A 19 -9.09 -4.03 5.85
N LEU A 20 -8.69 -3.22 4.88
CA LEU A 20 -7.29 -2.77 4.75
C LEU A 20 -6.77 -2.09 6.02
N LYS A 21 -7.60 -1.24 6.65
CA LYS A 21 -7.23 -0.52 7.87
C LYS A 21 -6.91 -1.45 9.04
N ILE A 22 -7.54 -2.61 9.11
CA ILE A 22 -7.29 -3.62 10.15
C ILE A 22 -6.28 -4.68 9.72
N GLY A 23 -5.66 -4.54 8.54
CA GLY A 23 -4.70 -5.51 8.02
C GLY A 23 -5.34 -6.76 7.43
N ASP A 24 -6.63 -6.74 7.12
CA ASP A 24 -7.31 -7.81 6.39
C ASP A 24 -7.09 -7.61 4.87
N PHE A 25 -6.24 -8.46 4.31
CA PHE A 25 -5.93 -8.54 2.89
C PHE A 25 -6.58 -9.75 2.21
N ASP A 26 -7.46 -10.49 2.91
CA ASP A 26 -8.20 -11.61 2.33
C ASP A 26 -9.44 -11.09 1.60
N GLN A 27 -9.16 -10.29 0.58
CA GLN A 27 -10.15 -9.70 -0.32
C GLN A 27 -9.61 -9.63 -1.74
N ASP A 28 -10.47 -9.95 -2.69
CA ASP A 28 -10.10 -10.03 -4.11
C ASP A 28 -10.70 -8.91 -4.96
N ASP A 29 -11.23 -7.85 -4.33
CA ASP A 29 -11.79 -6.71 -5.08
C ASP A 29 -10.68 -6.01 -5.87
N PRO A 30 -10.70 -6.05 -7.22
CA PRO A 30 -9.64 -5.47 -8.04
C PRO A 30 -9.48 -3.95 -7.84
N ARG A 31 -10.56 -3.24 -7.47
CA ARG A 31 -10.52 -1.79 -7.22
C ARG A 31 -9.69 -1.48 -6.00
N VAL A 32 -9.75 -2.32 -4.98
CA VAL A 32 -9.03 -2.15 -3.72
C VAL A 32 -7.55 -2.44 -3.93
N LYS A 33 -7.21 -3.44 -4.73
CA LYS A 33 -5.83 -3.69 -5.17
C LYS A 33 -5.25 -2.46 -5.90
N CYS A 34 -6.02 -1.88 -6.82
CA CYS A 34 -5.59 -0.66 -7.52
C CYS A 34 -5.59 0.59 -6.63
N TYR A 35 -6.44 0.65 -5.61
CA TYR A 35 -6.40 1.70 -4.59
C TYR A 35 -5.07 1.67 -3.83
N VAL A 36 -4.61 0.49 -3.39
CA VAL A 36 -3.31 0.32 -2.71
C VAL A 36 -2.17 0.77 -3.62
N ARG A 37 -2.20 0.40 -4.91
CA ARG A 37 -1.22 0.91 -5.90
C ARG A 37 -1.24 2.45 -5.97
N CYS A 38 -2.42 3.05 -6.11
CA CYS A 38 -2.56 4.50 -6.16
C CYS A 38 -2.04 5.18 -4.88
N PHE A 39 -2.31 4.59 -3.72
CA PHE A 39 -1.76 5.04 -2.44
C PHE A 39 -0.23 4.99 -2.44
N MET A 40 0.38 3.91 -2.91
CA MET A 40 1.83 3.79 -3.00
C MET A 40 2.46 4.84 -3.91
N MET A 41 1.86 5.12 -5.08
CA MET A 41 2.35 6.17 -5.97
C MET A 41 2.28 7.55 -5.32
N LYS A 42 1.14 7.89 -4.70
CA LYS A 42 0.94 9.19 -4.03
C LYS A 42 1.89 9.43 -2.86
N ASN A 43 2.25 8.38 -2.13
CA ASN A 43 3.17 8.46 -1.00
C ASN A 43 4.63 8.26 -1.39
N GLY A 44 4.92 8.22 -2.69
CA GLY A 44 6.27 8.12 -3.20
C GLY A 44 6.96 6.77 -2.89
N ILE A 45 6.19 5.69 -2.87
CA ILE A 45 6.70 4.31 -2.78
C ILE A 45 6.95 3.75 -4.19
N LEU A 46 6.06 4.10 -5.13
CA LEU A 46 6.15 3.79 -6.55
C LEU A 46 6.25 5.09 -7.36
N ASP A 47 6.96 5.04 -8.48
CA ASP A 47 6.94 6.11 -9.47
C ASP A 47 5.79 5.94 -10.48
N ASP A 48 5.71 6.85 -11.46
CA ASP A 48 4.69 6.84 -12.52
C ASP A 48 4.80 5.62 -13.47
N ASN A 49 5.93 4.90 -13.44
CA ASN A 49 6.22 3.70 -14.23
C ASN A 49 6.18 2.41 -13.38
N ASP A 50 5.58 2.45 -12.20
CA ASP A 50 5.48 1.31 -11.26
C ASP A 50 6.83 0.77 -10.76
N GLN A 51 7.87 1.59 -10.82
CA GLN A 51 9.16 1.24 -10.25
C GLN A 51 9.21 1.63 -8.78
N TRP A 52 9.80 0.74 -7.97
CA TRP A 52 10.05 1.02 -6.56
C TRP A 52 11.00 2.20 -6.43
N MET A 53 10.53 3.27 -5.80
CA MET A 53 11.38 4.42 -5.51
C MET A 53 12.35 4.09 -4.37
N ASN A 54 13.35 4.94 -4.16
CA ASN A 54 14.31 4.77 -3.07
C ASN A 54 13.61 4.94 -1.72
N LEU A 55 13.08 3.83 -1.20
CA LEU A 55 12.31 3.81 0.04
C LEU A 55 13.08 4.23 1.27
N ARG A 56 14.41 4.38 1.24
CA ARG A 56 15.13 5.00 2.36
C ARG A 56 14.58 6.39 2.68
N LYS A 57 14.18 7.18 1.68
CA LYS A 57 13.56 8.50 1.92
C LYS A 57 12.16 8.37 2.49
N THR A 58 11.36 7.46 1.94
CA THR A 58 9.98 7.22 2.42
C THR A 58 9.96 6.70 3.86
N LEU A 59 10.92 5.84 4.22
CA LEU A 59 11.04 5.25 5.54
C LEU A 59 11.51 6.24 6.61
N GLN A 60 12.15 7.35 6.25
CA GLN A 60 12.49 8.41 7.21
C GLN A 60 11.26 9.05 7.86
N HIS A 61 10.08 8.91 7.24
CA HIS A 61 8.81 9.37 7.82
C HIS A 61 8.25 8.42 8.88
N LEU A 62 8.80 7.20 9.00
CA LEU A 62 8.42 6.26 10.05
C LEU A 62 9.19 6.54 11.34
N PRO A 63 8.67 6.13 12.51
CA PRO A 63 9.41 6.19 13.76
C PRO A 63 10.74 5.43 13.66
N GLU A 64 11.80 6.01 14.23
CA GLU A 64 13.17 5.48 14.18
C GLU A 64 13.25 4.00 14.59
N SER A 65 12.47 3.61 15.60
CA SER A 65 12.41 2.24 16.13
C SER A 65 12.01 1.18 15.11
N ILE A 66 11.35 1.55 14.01
CA ILE A 66 10.93 0.60 12.97
C ILE A 66 11.60 0.83 11.62
N GLN A 67 12.36 1.92 11.41
CA GLN A 67 12.90 2.27 10.09
C GLN A 67 13.76 1.16 9.48
N GLU A 68 14.71 0.63 10.25
CA GLU A 68 15.65 -0.40 9.77
C GLU A 68 14.92 -1.71 9.46
N SER A 69 14.12 -2.22 10.40
CA SER A 69 13.32 -3.43 10.17
C SER A 69 12.36 -3.28 9.00
N SER A 70 11.73 -2.12 8.84
CA SER A 70 10.86 -1.78 7.72
C SER A 70 11.62 -1.79 6.38
N TRP A 71 12.87 -1.34 6.34
CA TRP A 71 13.70 -1.40 5.13
C TRP A 71 14.01 -2.84 4.75
N GLU A 72 14.45 -3.67 5.69
CA GLU A 72 14.75 -5.08 5.43
C GLU A 72 13.52 -5.86 4.96
N ILE A 73 12.38 -5.64 5.61
CA ILE A 73 11.10 -6.26 5.25
C ILE A 73 10.69 -5.84 3.84
N PHE A 74 10.81 -4.55 3.50
CA PHE A 74 10.52 -4.09 2.15
C PHE A 74 11.41 -4.80 1.11
N LEU A 75 12.72 -4.92 1.34
CA LEU A 75 13.62 -5.62 0.42
C LEU A 75 13.22 -7.07 0.17
N ARG A 76 12.67 -7.75 1.18
CA ARG A 76 12.12 -9.11 1.05
C ARG A 76 10.82 -9.13 0.25
N CYS A 77 9.93 -8.17 0.49
CA CYS A 77 8.59 -8.15 -0.10
C CYS A 77 8.52 -7.57 -1.51
N LYS A 78 9.43 -6.67 -1.92
CA LYS A 78 9.36 -5.98 -3.23
C LYS A 78 9.43 -6.90 -4.46
N SER A 79 9.91 -8.13 -4.25
CA SER A 79 10.06 -9.17 -5.28
C SER A 79 8.85 -10.11 -5.37
N VAL A 80 7.84 -9.93 -4.52
CA VAL A 80 6.62 -10.74 -4.57
C VAL A 80 5.92 -10.53 -5.93
N PRO A 81 5.56 -11.62 -6.65
CA PRO A 81 4.86 -11.51 -7.93
C PRO A 81 3.40 -11.10 -7.74
N GLY A 82 2.78 -10.65 -8.81
CA GLY A 82 1.34 -10.43 -8.89
C GLY A 82 0.87 -10.49 -10.34
N ASP A 83 -0.40 -10.75 -10.56
CA ASP A 83 -0.97 -11.00 -11.89
C ASP A 83 -0.95 -9.75 -12.79
N ASN A 84 -1.01 -8.57 -12.16
CA ASN A 84 -0.91 -7.27 -12.80
C ASN A 84 -0.30 -6.26 -11.82
N LEU A 85 -0.11 -5.01 -12.26
CA LEU A 85 0.52 -3.96 -11.45
C LEU A 85 -0.24 -3.66 -10.15
N CYS A 86 -1.57 -3.67 -10.18
CA CYS A 86 -2.39 -3.47 -8.99
C CYS A 86 -2.26 -4.64 -8.01
N ASP A 87 -2.33 -5.87 -8.52
CA ASP A 87 -2.18 -7.07 -7.71
C ASP A 87 -0.78 -7.16 -7.11
N LYS A 88 0.27 -6.88 -7.89
CA LYS A 88 1.65 -6.81 -7.38
C LYS A 88 1.79 -5.82 -6.22
N ALA A 89 1.29 -4.59 -6.37
CA ALA A 89 1.32 -3.61 -5.29
C ALA A 89 0.58 -4.09 -4.03
N PHE A 90 -0.58 -4.73 -4.23
CA PHE A 90 -1.37 -5.31 -3.15
C PHE A 90 -0.63 -6.47 -2.43
N GLN A 91 -0.02 -7.39 -3.18
CA GLN A 91 0.74 -8.50 -2.59
C GLN A 91 1.98 -8.02 -1.83
N VAL A 92 2.67 -6.98 -2.33
CA VAL A 92 3.78 -6.36 -1.58
C VAL A 92 3.29 -5.71 -0.29
N ALA A 93 2.17 -4.98 -0.32
CA ALA A 93 1.57 -4.39 0.88
C ALA A 93 1.19 -5.48 1.91
N ARG A 94 0.54 -6.54 1.45
CA ARG A 94 0.16 -7.70 2.27
C ARG A 94 1.38 -8.36 2.90
N CYS A 95 2.42 -8.63 2.12
CA CYS A 95 3.68 -9.18 2.62
C CYS A 95 4.30 -8.28 3.69
N TYR A 96 4.35 -6.98 3.43
CA TYR A 96 4.94 -6.01 4.34
C TYR A 96 4.19 -5.96 5.68
N ILE A 97 2.86 -5.81 5.64
CA ILE A 97 2.03 -5.69 6.84
C ILE A 97 2.01 -6.99 7.64
N LYS A 98 2.08 -8.15 6.99
CA LYS A 98 2.21 -9.43 7.67
C LYS A 98 3.50 -9.53 8.50
N LEU A 99 4.59 -8.91 8.04
CA LEU A 99 5.89 -8.90 8.72
C LEU A 99 6.09 -7.71 9.65
N GLN A 100 5.40 -6.58 9.40
CA GLN A 100 5.45 -5.36 10.19
C GLN A 100 4.03 -4.84 10.47
N PRO A 101 3.20 -5.53 11.28
CA PRO A 101 1.81 -5.13 11.52
C PRO A 101 1.71 -3.79 12.26
N VAL A 102 2.75 -3.42 13.00
CA VAL A 102 2.85 -2.14 13.72
C VAL A 102 2.74 -0.93 12.77
N ILE A 103 3.06 -1.10 11.47
CA ILE A 103 2.93 -0.03 10.47
C ILE A 103 1.52 0.55 10.37
N LEU A 104 0.48 -0.25 10.64
CA LEU A 104 -0.92 0.17 10.58
C LEU A 104 -1.27 1.21 11.66
N GLN A 105 -0.43 1.37 12.69
CA GLN A 105 -0.58 2.44 13.68
C GLN A 105 -0.10 3.79 13.15
N PHE A 106 0.81 3.79 12.18
CA PHE A 106 1.46 5.00 11.66
C PHE A 106 0.95 5.40 10.27
N VAL A 107 0.47 4.44 9.48
CA VAL A 107 0.04 4.66 8.10
C VAL A 107 -1.47 4.46 8.00
N SER A 108 -2.19 5.52 7.63
CA SER A 108 -3.62 5.43 7.32
C SER A 108 -3.81 5.24 5.81
N PHE A 109 -4.39 4.10 5.42
CA PHE A 109 -4.85 3.85 4.05
C PHE A 109 -6.17 4.58 3.73
N VAL A 110 -6.74 5.35 4.66
CA VAL A 110 -8.01 6.08 4.52
C VAL A 110 -7.88 7.47 5.09
#